data_AF-A0A525CEL0-F1
#
_entry.id   AF-A0A525CEL0-F1
#
_cell.length_a   1.000
_cell.length_b   1.000
_cell.length_c   1.000
_cell.angle_alpha   90.00
_cell.angle_beta   90.00
_cell.angle_gamma   90.00
#
_symmetry.space_group_name_H-M   'P 1'
#
loop_
_entity.id
_entity.type
_entity.pdbx_description
1 polymer ?
#
loop_
_entity_poly.entity_id
_entity_poly.type
_entity_poly.pdbx_seq_one_letter_code
_entity_poly.pdbx_strand_id
1 'polypeptide(L)'
;MEYNNLIQDFVERTKINLNAIEELKHSGNNVYEVTQFINSLLGMLIFPQQEFFKNIPQISITEAETDGWIIPNPVGSHKQVANLSVFLRYLRNAVSHCNIEVLSKNKEISGIKVWNISNNGTINWECKFSITELKSIVTKFHELIKI
;
A
#
# COMPACT_ATOMS: atom_id res chain seq x y z
N MET A 1 -3.07 25.79 4.48
CA MET A 1 -4.12 25.62 3.45
C MET A 1 -5.09 24.58 3.95
N GLU A 2 -6.38 24.92 4.05
CA GLU A 2 -7.45 24.05 4.57
C GLU A 2 -7.73 22.85 3.66
N TYR A 3 -8.40 21.82 4.19
CA TYR A 3 -8.93 20.69 3.42
C TYR A 3 -10.29 21.06 2.83
N ASN A 4 -10.47 20.95 1.51
CA ASN A 4 -11.75 21.10 0.83
C ASN A 4 -12.46 19.75 0.70
N ASN A 5 -11.71 18.70 0.35
CA ASN A 5 -12.14 17.31 0.40
C ASN A 5 -11.08 16.50 1.12
N LEU A 6 -11.35 16.11 2.38
CA LEU A 6 -10.35 15.50 3.26
C LEU A 6 -9.59 14.34 2.61
N ILE A 7 -10.29 13.40 1.97
CA ILE A 7 -9.64 12.20 1.41
C ILE A 7 -8.81 12.57 0.17
N GLN A 8 -9.41 13.28 -0.78
CA GLN A 8 -8.74 13.62 -2.03
C GLN A 8 -7.52 14.51 -1.78
N ASP A 9 -7.68 15.57 -0.98
CA ASP A 9 -6.59 16.46 -0.63
C ASP A 9 -5.51 15.75 0.20
N PHE A 10 -5.88 14.82 1.08
CA PHE A 10 -4.90 14.04 1.86
C PHE A 10 -4.05 13.19 0.92
N VAL A 11 -4.68 12.54 -0.05
CA VAL A 11 -4.05 11.68 -1.04
C VAL A 11 -3.15 12.50 -1.98
N GLU A 12 -3.60 13.66 -2.47
CA GLU A 12 -2.75 14.60 -3.24
C GLU A 12 -1.55 15.09 -2.44
N ARG A 13 -1.78 15.58 -1.21
CA ARG A 13 -0.71 16.10 -0.35
C ARG A 13 0.28 15.01 0.02
N THR A 14 -0.18 13.79 0.24
CA THR A 14 0.68 12.63 0.51
C THR A 14 1.60 12.35 -0.67
N LYS A 15 1.09 12.39 -1.92
CA LYS A 15 1.91 12.23 -3.12
C LYS A 15 2.96 13.34 -3.26
N ILE A 16 2.58 14.59 -3.03
CA ILE A 16 3.50 15.74 -3.06
C ILE A 16 4.61 15.56 -2.01
N ASN A 17 4.26 15.14 -0.79
CA ASN A 17 5.22 14.88 0.28
C ASN A 17 6.18 13.74 -0.06
N LEU A 18 5.70 12.67 -0.69
CA LEU A 18 6.53 11.56 -1.15
C LEU A 18 7.56 12.04 -2.18
N ASN A 19 7.12 12.80 -3.19
CA ASN A 19 8.01 13.36 -4.20
C ASN A 19 9.10 14.26 -3.58
N ALA A 20 8.71 15.14 -2.65
CA ALA A 20 9.65 16.02 -1.97
C ALA A 20 10.71 15.23 -1.17
N ILE A 21 10.33 14.14 -0.51
CA ILE A 21 11.26 13.28 0.23
C ILE A 21 12.21 12.54 -0.72
N GLU A 22 11.74 12.10 -1.88
CA GLU A 22 12.60 11.50 -2.90
C GLU A 22 13.61 12.52 -3.45
N GLU A 23 13.20 13.75 -3.74
CA GLU A 23 14.08 14.83 -4.18
C GLU A 23 15.13 15.19 -3.13
N LEU A 24 14.72 15.26 -1.86
CA LEU A 24 15.64 15.49 -0.74
C LEU A 24 16.68 14.37 -0.63
N LYS A 25 16.26 13.11 -0.79
CA LYS A 25 17.17 11.96 -0.81
C LYS A 25 18.17 12.08 -1.96
N HIS A 26 17.71 12.37 -3.18
CA HIS A 26 18.58 12.54 -4.35
C HIS A 26 19.57 13.70 -4.19
N SER A 27 19.20 14.72 -3.42
CA SER A 27 20.05 15.87 -3.08
C SER A 27 21.04 15.59 -1.95
N GLY A 28 21.15 14.35 -1.46
CA GLY A 28 22.09 13.94 -0.42
C GLY A 28 21.66 14.30 1.01
N ASN A 29 20.40 14.69 1.22
CA ASN A 29 19.90 14.95 2.57
C ASN A 29 19.64 13.64 3.32
N ASN A 30 19.84 13.67 4.64
CA ASN A 30 19.51 12.55 5.50
C ASN A 30 17.99 12.49 5.73
N VAL A 31 17.32 11.64 4.96
CA VAL A 31 15.88 11.38 5.05
C VAL A 31 15.62 9.89 5.20
N TYR A 32 14.46 9.55 5.76
CA TYR A 32 14.03 8.16 5.94
C TYR A 32 12.90 7.84 4.97
N GLU A 33 13.19 7.76 3.66
CA GLU A 33 12.12 7.67 2.65
C GLU A 33 11.25 6.42 2.82
N VAL A 34 11.83 5.31 3.30
CA VAL A 34 11.06 4.08 3.52
C VAL A 34 10.06 4.22 4.66
N THR A 35 10.46 4.82 5.77
CA THR A 35 9.53 5.16 6.85
C THR A 35 8.42 6.07 6.33
N GLN A 36 8.75 7.03 5.48
CA GLN A 36 7.75 7.90 4.87
C GLN A 36 6.82 7.17 3.90
N PHE A 37 7.30 6.18 3.13
CA PHE A 37 6.44 5.32 2.32
C PHE A 37 5.45 4.52 3.18
N ILE A 38 5.90 3.96 4.30
CA ILE A 38 5.04 3.24 5.24
C ILE A 38 3.98 4.19 5.83
N ASN A 39 4.38 5.39 6.26
CA ASN A 39 3.45 6.41 6.76
C ASN A 39 2.41 6.83 5.71
N SER A 40 2.86 6.96 4.46
CA SER A 40 1.98 7.30 3.34
C SER A 40 0.99 6.18 3.06
N LEU A 41 1.46 4.93 3.00
CA LEU A 41 0.63 3.74 2.82
C LEU A 41 -0.42 3.63 3.95
N LEU A 42 -0.01 3.85 5.20
CA LEU A 42 -0.91 3.93 6.36
C LEU A 42 -2.00 4.98 6.14
N GLY A 43 -1.62 6.22 5.84
CA GLY A 43 -2.58 7.29 5.61
C GLY A 43 -3.53 6.98 4.45
N MET A 44 -3.00 6.53 3.32
CA MET A 44 -3.78 6.29 2.12
C MET A 44 -4.66 5.04 2.20
N LEU A 45 -4.29 3.98 2.94
CA LEU A 45 -5.17 2.81 3.07
C LEU A 45 -6.22 2.99 4.19
N ILE A 46 -5.91 3.77 5.22
CA ILE A 46 -6.75 3.88 6.41
C ILE A 46 -7.72 5.06 6.33
N PHE A 47 -7.30 6.21 5.81
CA PHE A 47 -8.17 7.39 5.75
C PHE A 47 -9.31 7.32 4.75
N PRO A 48 -9.16 6.70 3.55
CA PRO A 48 -10.31 6.45 2.70
C PRO A 48 -11.33 5.61 3.46
N GLN A 49 -12.51 6.20 3.64
CA GLN A 49 -13.58 5.61 4.44
C GLN A 49 -14.04 4.28 3.84
N GLN A 50 -14.78 3.49 4.63
CA GLN A 50 -15.33 2.21 4.19
C GLN A 50 -16.08 2.29 2.85
N GLU A 51 -16.73 3.42 2.55
CA GLU A 51 -17.40 3.66 1.27
C GLU A 51 -16.47 3.60 0.06
N PHE A 52 -15.23 4.10 0.16
CA PHE A 52 -14.26 3.99 -0.93
C PHE A 52 -13.93 2.52 -1.22
N PHE A 53 -13.68 1.72 -0.18
CA PHE A 53 -13.36 0.30 -0.33
C PHE A 53 -14.51 -0.52 -0.92
N LYS A 54 -15.77 -0.09 -0.74
CA LYS A 54 -16.94 -0.71 -1.38
C LYS A 54 -16.97 -0.48 -2.89
N ASN A 55 -16.38 0.62 -3.36
CA ASN A 55 -16.38 1.01 -4.78
C ASN A 55 -15.15 0.52 -5.54
N ILE A 56 -14.22 -0.20 -4.88
CA ILE A 56 -13.06 -0.78 -5.57
C ILE A 56 -13.56 -1.81 -6.59
N PRO A 57 -13.11 -1.73 -7.86
CA PRO A 57 -13.48 -2.67 -8.91
C PRO A 57 -13.24 -4.12 -8.50
N GLN A 58 -14.23 -4.99 -8.78
CA GLN A 58 -14.13 -6.44 -8.55
C GLN A 58 -13.46 -7.17 -9.73
N ILE A 59 -12.49 -6.53 -10.38
CA ILE A 59 -11.72 -7.13 -11.47
C ILE A 59 -10.78 -8.21 -10.94
N SER A 60 -10.65 -9.30 -11.69
CA SER A 60 -9.74 -10.40 -11.35
C SER A 60 -8.29 -9.91 -11.21
N ILE A 61 -7.45 -10.68 -10.53
CA ILE A 61 -6.03 -10.31 -10.38
C ILE A 61 -5.30 -10.23 -11.72
N THR A 62 -5.65 -11.07 -12.70
CA THR A 62 -5.10 -11.00 -14.06
C THR A 62 -5.51 -9.72 -14.80
N GLU A 63 -6.77 -9.29 -14.64
CA GLU A 63 -7.23 -8.01 -15.20
C GLU A 63 -6.57 -6.82 -14.50
N ALA A 64 -6.41 -6.88 -13.17
CA ALA A 64 -5.71 -5.86 -12.41
C ALA A 64 -4.23 -5.73 -12.84
N GLU A 65 -3.56 -6.86 -13.11
CA GLU A 65 -2.19 -6.86 -13.67
C GLU A 65 -2.14 -6.14 -15.03
N THR A 66 -3.13 -6.40 -15.89
CA THR A 66 -3.24 -5.73 -17.19
C THR A 66 -3.46 -4.22 -17.04
N ASP A 67 -4.15 -3.78 -15.97
CA ASP A 67 -4.32 -2.37 -15.58
C ASP A 67 -3.08 -1.77 -14.87
N GLY A 68 -1.99 -2.54 -14.73
CA GLY A 68 -0.74 -2.08 -14.16
C GLY A 68 -0.64 -2.19 -12.64
N TRP A 69 -1.57 -2.90 -11.98
CA TRP A 69 -1.38 -3.30 -10.59
C TRP A 69 -0.33 -4.41 -10.49
N ILE A 70 0.46 -4.37 -9.42
CA ILE A 70 1.34 -5.50 -9.11
C ILE A 70 0.51 -6.70 -8.66
N ILE A 71 0.88 -7.90 -9.12
CA ILE A 71 0.30 -9.13 -8.59
C ILE A 71 0.94 -9.42 -7.22
N PRO A 72 0.16 -9.46 -6.13
CA PRO A 72 0.70 -9.89 -4.85
C PRO A 72 1.19 -11.33 -4.96
N ASN A 73 2.37 -11.64 -4.40
CA ASN A 73 2.90 -13.01 -4.38
C ASN A 73 2.78 -13.60 -2.97
N PRO A 74 1.76 -14.44 -2.69
CA PRO A 74 1.59 -15.01 -1.36
C PRO A 74 2.77 -15.88 -0.94
N VAL A 75 3.18 -15.77 0.31
CA VAL A 75 4.26 -16.59 0.88
C VAL A 75 3.75 -17.99 1.22
N GLY A 76 4.56 -19.02 0.96
CA GLY A 76 4.29 -20.39 1.40
C GLY A 76 3.09 -21.03 0.70
N SER A 77 2.15 -21.58 1.49
CA SER A 77 0.95 -22.28 1.00
C SER A 77 -0.30 -21.39 0.96
N HIS A 78 -0.15 -20.09 1.23
CA HIS A 78 -1.27 -19.15 1.16
C HIS A 78 -1.79 -19.01 -0.28
N LYS A 79 -3.12 -18.98 -0.42
CA LYS A 79 -3.76 -18.84 -1.74
C LYS A 79 -3.63 -17.41 -2.25
N GLN A 80 -3.59 -17.29 -3.57
CA GLN A 80 -3.74 -16.01 -4.25
C GLN A 80 -5.10 -15.39 -3.93
N VAL A 81 -5.13 -14.06 -3.85
CA VAL A 81 -6.37 -13.28 -3.71
C VAL A 81 -7.19 -13.36 -5.00
N ALA A 82 -8.52 -13.35 -4.88
CA ALA A 82 -9.40 -13.55 -6.05
C ALA A 82 -9.45 -12.33 -6.99
N ASN A 83 -9.40 -11.13 -6.43
CA ASN A 83 -9.61 -9.88 -7.16
C ASN A 83 -8.94 -8.69 -6.46
N LEU A 84 -8.91 -7.53 -7.13
CA LEU A 84 -8.28 -6.30 -6.64
C LEU A 84 -8.88 -5.82 -5.30
N SER A 85 -10.20 -5.92 -5.14
CA SER A 85 -10.87 -5.52 -3.90
C SER A 85 -10.42 -6.37 -2.69
N VAL A 86 -10.31 -7.69 -2.87
CA VAL A 86 -9.80 -8.58 -1.81
C VAL A 86 -8.34 -8.26 -1.50
N PHE A 87 -7.51 -7.99 -2.52
CA PHE A 87 -6.12 -7.58 -2.33
C PHE A 87 -6.02 -6.32 -1.45
N LEU A 88 -6.67 -5.24 -1.87
CA LEU A 88 -6.61 -3.95 -1.17
C LEU A 88 -7.22 -4.02 0.23
N ARG A 89 -8.28 -4.83 0.42
CA ARG A 89 -8.85 -5.08 1.74
C ARG A 89 -7.87 -5.81 2.67
N TYR A 90 -7.21 -6.87 2.20
CA TYR A 90 -6.23 -7.60 3.02
C TYR A 90 -5.02 -6.73 3.34
N LEU A 91 -4.55 -5.92 2.38
CA LEU A 91 -3.47 -4.98 2.61
C LEU A 91 -3.87 -3.92 3.66
N ARG A 92 -5.08 -3.34 3.53
CA ARG A 92 -5.63 -2.40 4.53
C ARG A 92 -5.69 -3.02 5.92
N ASN A 93 -6.24 -4.22 6.04
CA ASN A 93 -6.37 -4.92 7.32
C ASN A 93 -4.99 -5.17 7.95
N ALA A 94 -4.02 -5.63 7.15
CA ALA A 94 -2.66 -5.86 7.63
C ALA A 94 -2.06 -4.56 8.20
N VAL A 95 -2.21 -3.47 7.46
CA VAL A 95 -1.70 -2.15 7.82
C VAL A 95 -2.42 -1.56 9.03
N SER A 96 -3.76 -1.69 9.13
CA SER A 96 -4.54 -1.18 10.26
C SER A 96 -4.22 -1.87 11.59
N HIS A 97 -3.79 -3.13 11.53
CA HIS A 97 -3.44 -3.92 12.71
C HIS A 97 -1.94 -3.97 12.98
N CYS A 98 -1.12 -3.21 12.24
CA CYS A 98 0.34 -3.25 12.34
C CYS A 98 0.91 -4.67 12.13
N ASN A 99 0.27 -5.47 11.29
CA ASN A 99 0.75 -6.77 10.85
C ASN A 99 1.81 -6.58 9.76
N ILE A 100 2.92 -5.94 10.13
CA ILE A 100 4.01 -5.54 9.25
C ILE A 100 5.34 -5.95 9.89
N GLU A 101 6.22 -6.52 9.09
CA GLU A 101 7.62 -6.75 9.46
C GLU A 101 8.52 -6.07 8.42
N VAL A 102 9.47 -5.27 8.87
CA VAL A 102 10.41 -4.57 7.99
C VAL A 102 11.47 -5.55 7.50
N LEU A 103 11.65 -5.62 6.17
CA LEU A 103 12.67 -6.44 5.54
C LEU A 103 13.91 -5.60 5.30
N SER A 104 15.09 -6.15 5.58
CA SER A 104 16.37 -5.48 5.34
C SER A 104 17.33 -6.31 4.49
N LYS A 105 18.14 -5.63 3.69
CA LYS A 105 19.25 -6.21 2.92
C LYS A 105 20.43 -5.26 3.05
N ASN A 106 21.62 -5.77 3.38
CA ASN A 106 22.83 -4.95 3.55
C ASN A 106 22.68 -3.76 4.53
N LYS A 107 21.92 -3.94 5.62
CA LYS A 107 21.58 -2.87 6.60
C LYS A 107 20.70 -1.73 6.06
N GLU A 108 20.13 -1.90 4.87
CA GLU A 108 19.14 -0.99 4.31
C GLU A 108 17.77 -1.66 4.26
N ILE A 109 16.70 -0.87 4.38
CA ILE A 109 15.35 -1.39 4.27
C ILE A 109 15.08 -1.74 2.80
N SER A 110 14.73 -2.99 2.53
CA SER A 110 14.50 -3.52 1.19
C SER A 110 13.02 -3.70 0.86
N GLY A 111 12.15 -3.70 1.88
CA GLY A 111 10.73 -3.93 1.72
C GLY A 111 10.01 -4.16 3.03
N ILE A 112 8.77 -4.66 2.94
CA ILE A 112 7.98 -5.10 4.09
C ILE A 112 7.38 -6.48 3.81
N LYS A 113 7.20 -7.25 4.86
CA LYS A 113 6.28 -8.39 4.91
C LYS A 113 5.00 -7.93 5.59
N VAL A 114 3.86 -8.30 5.03
CA VAL A 114 2.54 -8.00 5.60
C VAL A 114 1.68 -9.25 5.64
N TRP A 115 0.79 -9.35 6.62
CA TRP A 115 -0.14 -10.47 6.73
C TRP A 115 -1.55 -10.05 7.18
N ASN A 116 -2.55 -10.72 6.61
CA ASN A 116 -3.94 -10.59 7.04
C ASN A 116 -4.30 -11.75 7.98
N ILE A 117 -4.95 -11.39 9.08
CA ILE A 117 -5.53 -12.33 10.04
C ILE A 117 -7.02 -12.47 9.72
N SER A 118 -7.50 -13.69 9.58
CA SER A 118 -8.92 -13.96 9.37
C SER A 118 -9.71 -13.89 10.68
N ASN A 119 -11.04 -13.90 10.61
CA ASN A 119 -11.89 -13.75 11.80
C ASN A 119 -11.66 -14.81 12.89
N ASN A 120 -11.10 -15.97 12.52
CA ASN A 120 -10.76 -17.04 13.47
C ASN A 120 -9.37 -16.88 14.13
N GLY A 121 -8.66 -15.78 13.86
CA GLY A 121 -7.34 -15.51 14.40
C GLY A 121 -6.16 -16.13 13.62
N THR A 122 -6.40 -16.82 12.50
CA THR A 122 -5.31 -17.42 11.70
C THR A 122 -4.85 -16.51 10.56
N ILE A 123 -3.56 -16.56 10.23
CA ILE A 123 -3.01 -15.93 9.03
C ILE A 123 -3.57 -16.65 7.80
N ASN A 124 -4.31 -15.92 6.97
CA ASN A 124 -4.90 -16.47 5.74
C ASN A 124 -4.29 -15.88 4.46
N TRP A 125 -3.46 -14.86 4.59
CA TRP A 125 -2.73 -14.22 3.50
C TRP A 125 -1.48 -13.55 4.06
N GLU A 126 -0.35 -13.73 3.39
CA GLU A 126 0.93 -13.12 3.73
C GLU A 126 1.66 -12.80 2.43
N CYS A 127 2.24 -11.61 2.31
CA CYS A 127 3.00 -11.18 1.14
C CYS A 127 4.25 -10.41 1.55
N LYS A 128 5.26 -10.40 0.68
CA LYS A 128 6.43 -9.53 0.78
C LYS A 128 6.41 -8.56 -0.39
N PHE A 129 6.63 -7.29 -0.10
CA PHE A 129 6.71 -6.22 -1.09
C PHE A 129 8.05 -5.50 -0.95
N SER A 130 8.78 -5.39 -2.05
CA SER A 130 9.91 -4.48 -2.18
C SER A 130 9.44 -3.02 -2.13
N ILE A 131 10.39 -2.11 -1.90
CA ILE A 131 10.10 -0.67 -1.95
C ILE A 131 9.50 -0.24 -3.30
N THR A 132 9.99 -0.80 -4.42
CA THR A 132 9.47 -0.50 -5.76
C THR A 132 8.01 -0.96 -5.93
N GLU A 133 7.67 -2.14 -5.42
CA GLU A 133 6.29 -2.64 -5.45
C GLU A 133 5.38 -1.77 -4.58
N LEU A 134 5.81 -1.39 -3.37
CA LEU A 134 5.04 -0.48 -2.52
C LEU A 134 4.76 0.86 -3.20
N LYS A 135 5.76 1.46 -3.84
CA LYS A 135 5.57 2.69 -4.64
C LYS A 135 4.56 2.50 -5.76
N SER A 136 4.59 1.36 -6.44
CA SER A 136 3.67 1.03 -7.52
C SER A 136 2.23 0.91 -7.00
N ILE A 137 2.04 0.22 -5.87
CA ILE A 137 0.72 0.12 -5.19
C ILE A 137 0.20 1.52 -4.84
N VAL A 138 1.04 2.33 -4.19
CA VAL A 138 0.70 3.70 -3.80
C VAL A 138 0.26 4.54 -5.00
N THR A 139 1.00 4.44 -6.11
CA THR A 139 0.71 5.19 -7.34
C THR A 139 -0.60 4.75 -7.98
N LYS A 140 -0.85 3.45 -8.11
CA LYS A 140 -2.12 2.92 -8.64
C LYS A 140 -3.31 3.25 -7.74
N PHE A 141 -3.10 3.23 -6.42
CA PHE A 141 -4.14 3.58 -5.46
C PHE A 141 -4.48 5.08 -5.52
N HIS A 142 -3.48 5.94 -5.76
CA HIS A 142 -3.67 7.36 -6.02
C HIS A 142 -4.56 7.60 -7.24
N GLU A 143 -4.32 6.90 -8.34
CA GLU A 143 -5.16 6.96 -9.55
C GLU A 143 -6.60 6.53 -9.27
N LEU A 144 -6.78 5.48 -8.48
CA LEU A 144 -8.10 4.94 -8.15
C LEU A 144 -8.96 5.90 -7.33
N ILE A 145 -8.37 6.73 -6.46
CA ILE A 145 -9.08 7.71 -5.62
C ILE A 145 -9.53 8.96 -6.39
N LYS A 146 -8.93 9.22 -7.56
CA LYS A 146 -9.27 10.39 -8.38
C LYS A 146 -10.55 10.25 -9.20
N ILE A 147 -11.12 9.05 -9.23
CA ILE A 147 -12.38 8.71 -9.91
C ILE A 147 -13.54 8.95 -8.93
#